data_AF-A0A961WQD5-F1
#
_entry.id   AF-A0A961WQD5-F1
#
_cell.length_a   1.000
_cell.length_b   1.000
_cell.length_c   1.000
_cell.angle_alpha   90.00
_cell.angle_beta   90.00
_cell.angle_gamma   90.00
#
_symmetry.space_group_name_H-M   'P 1'
#
loop_
_entity.id
_entity.type
_entity.pdbx_description
1 polymer ?
#
loop_
_entity_poly.entity_id
_entity_poly.type
_entity_poly.pdbx_seq_one_letter_code
_entity_poly.pdbx_strand_id
1 'polypeptide(L)'
;SIDDSDADLARDLRILLRERLSAGDSDQEVLDFLVARYGEFVLLKPRFSVANLVLWAAPLLGLLGGFLLALRYFRRREGEKESASAELTAAEHEKLTKILDDRD
;
A
#
# COMPACT_ATOMS: atom_id res chain seq x y z
N SER A 1 -26.15 -25.77 9.53
CA SER A 1 -25.94 -24.66 10.51
C SER A 1 -24.84 -23.62 10.17
N ILE A 2 -24.32 -23.55 8.95
CA ILE A 2 -23.90 -22.27 8.35
C ILE A 2 -24.46 -22.23 6.92
N ASP A 3 -24.43 -23.39 6.25
CA ASP A 3 -25.14 -23.65 4.99
C ASP A 3 -26.66 -23.46 5.07
N ASP A 4 -27.32 -23.84 6.17
CA ASP A 4 -28.77 -23.61 6.33
C ASP A 4 -29.10 -22.11 6.38
N SER A 5 -28.24 -21.33 7.05
CA SER A 5 -28.40 -19.88 7.15
C SER A 5 -28.19 -19.19 5.79
N ASP A 6 -27.22 -19.66 5.00
CA ASP A 6 -27.01 -19.19 3.62
C ASP A 6 -28.16 -19.61 2.69
N ALA A 7 -28.74 -20.80 2.89
CA ALA A 7 -29.85 -21.31 2.08
C ALA A 7 -31.16 -20.53 2.31
N ASP A 8 -31.42 -20.10 3.54
CA ASP A 8 -32.57 -19.26 3.87
C ASP A 8 -32.42 -17.85 3.28
N LEU A 9 -31.25 -17.22 3.44
CA LEU A 9 -30.95 -15.92 2.82
C LEU A 9 -31.04 -15.96 1.30
N ALA A 10 -30.47 -17.00 0.67
CA ALA A 10 -30.53 -17.17 -0.78
C ALA A 10 -31.96 -17.39 -1.30
N ARG A 11 -32.85 -17.96 -0.48
CA ARG A 11 -34.26 -18.14 -0.83
C ARG A 11 -34.99 -16.81 -0.80
N ASP A 12 -34.79 -16.01 0.25
CA ASP A 12 -35.40 -14.69 0.40
C ASP A 12 -34.95 -13.73 -0.72
N LEU A 13 -33.65 -13.74 -1.06
CA LEU A 13 -33.12 -12.92 -2.16
C LEU A 13 -33.74 -13.29 -3.51
N ARG A 14 -33.98 -14.58 -3.80
CA ARG A 14 -34.63 -15.01 -5.05
C ARG A 14 -36.08 -14.57 -5.13
N ILE A 15 -36.81 -14.57 -4.01
CA ILE A 15 -38.19 -14.09 -3.95
C ILE A 15 -38.21 -12.59 -4.24
N LEU A 16 -37.39 -11.82 -3.53
CA LEU A 16 -37.28 -10.37 -3.67
C LEU A 16 -36.85 -9.95 -5.09
N LEU A 17 -35.90 -10.68 -5.70
CA LEU A 17 -35.48 -10.47 -7.08
C LEU A 17 -36.66 -10.64 -8.05
N ARG A 18 -37.45 -11.71 -7.87
CA ARG A 18 -38.62 -11.99 -8.71
C ARG A 18 -39.69 -10.92 -8.57
N GLU A 19 -39.97 -10.47 -7.34
CA GLU A 19 -40.94 -9.39 -7.09
C GLU A 19 -40.53 -8.10 -7.81
N ARG A 20 -39.25 -7.74 -7.72
CA ARG A 20 -38.68 -6.54 -8.34
C ARG A 20 -38.71 -6.58 -9.87
N LEU A 21 -38.27 -7.69 -10.46
CA LEU A 21 -38.38 -7.91 -11.90
C LEU A 21 -39.83 -7.88 -12.39
N SER A 22 -40.76 -8.43 -11.59
CA SER A 22 -42.20 -8.37 -11.91
C SER A 22 -42.79 -6.96 -11.78
N ALA A 23 -42.19 -6.12 -10.93
CA ALA A 23 -42.54 -4.71 -10.79
C ALA A 23 -42.02 -3.83 -11.95
N GLY A 24 -41.18 -4.39 -12.84
CA GLY A 24 -40.62 -3.71 -14.00
C GLY A 24 -39.24 -3.08 -13.78
N ASP A 25 -38.60 -3.31 -12.63
CA ASP A 25 -37.25 -2.84 -12.35
C ASP A 25 -36.26 -3.51 -13.32
N SER A 26 -35.27 -2.75 -13.81
CA SER A 26 -34.18 -3.27 -14.63
C SER A 26 -33.16 -4.05 -13.79
N ASP A 27 -32.41 -4.97 -14.41
CA ASP A 27 -31.40 -5.79 -13.71
C ASP A 27 -30.44 -4.94 -12.86
N GLN A 28 -30.01 -3.77 -13.34
CA GLN A 28 -29.13 -2.87 -12.60
C GLN A 28 -29.80 -2.27 -11.37
N GLU A 29 -31.04 -1.80 -11.50
CA GLU A 29 -31.80 -1.24 -10.37
C GLU A 29 -32.03 -2.28 -9.28
N VAL A 30 -32.33 -3.53 -9.66
CA VAL A 30 -32.51 -4.61 -8.69
C VAL A 30 -31.19 -4.93 -7.98
N LEU A 31 -30.08 -5.03 -8.70
CA LEU A 31 -28.77 -5.29 -8.11
C LEU A 31 -28.32 -4.15 -7.20
N ASP A 32 -28.58 -2.90 -7.58
CA ASP A 32 -28.23 -1.73 -6.76
C ASP A 32 -29.10 -1.64 -5.50
N PHE A 33 -30.39 -1.96 -5.59
CA PHE A 33 -31.26 -2.07 -4.43
C PHE A 33 -30.78 -3.15 -3.45
N LEU A 34 -30.40 -4.33 -3.96
CA LEU A 34 -29.88 -5.42 -3.15
C LEU A 34 -28.55 -5.05 -2.50
N VAL A 35 -27.63 -4.42 -3.23
CA VAL A 35 -26.35 -3.96 -2.66
C VAL A 35 -26.56 -2.84 -1.62
N ALA A 36 -27.49 -1.92 -1.85
CA ALA A 36 -27.78 -0.86 -0.89
C ALA A 36 -28.32 -1.40 0.45
N ARG A 37 -29.06 -2.52 0.42
CA ARG A 37 -29.70 -3.10 1.63
C ARG A 37 -28.88 -4.21 2.29
N TYR A 38 -28.24 -5.05 1.50
CA TYR A 38 -27.50 -6.21 1.97
C TYR A 38 -25.99 -6.04 1.84
N GLY A 39 -25.48 -5.13 1.01
CA GLY A 39 -24.04 -4.92 0.80
C GLY A 39 -23.51 -5.60 -0.46
N GLU A 40 -22.23 -5.42 -0.78
CA GLU A 40 -21.65 -5.99 -2.02
C GLU A 40 -21.53 -7.53 -2.02
N PHE A 41 -21.54 -8.17 -0.85
CA PHE A 41 -21.29 -9.61 -0.73
C PHE A 41 -22.42 -10.48 -1.31
N VAL A 42 -23.61 -9.92 -1.56
CA VAL A 42 -24.68 -10.62 -2.32
C VAL A 42 -24.35 -10.77 -3.80
N LEU A 43 -23.36 -10.04 -4.32
CA LEU A 43 -22.90 -10.21 -5.68
C LEU A 43 -21.91 -11.37 -5.77
N LEU A 44 -22.24 -12.35 -6.62
CA LEU A 44 -21.33 -13.44 -7.01
C LEU A 44 -20.01 -12.93 -7.61
N LYS A 45 -20.04 -11.75 -8.23
CA LYS A 45 -18.87 -11.07 -8.77
C LYS A 45 -18.71 -9.72 -8.06
N PRO A 46 -17.68 -9.54 -7.22
CA PRO A 46 -17.44 -8.25 -6.60
C PRO A 46 -17.17 -7.21 -7.67
N ARG A 47 -17.74 -6.01 -7.49
CA ARG A 47 -17.46 -4.88 -8.37
C ARG A 47 -16.01 -4.49 -8.11
N PHE A 48 -15.26 -4.10 -9.15
CA PHE A 48 -13.90 -3.58 -8.92
C PHE A 48 -14.01 -2.32 -8.04
N SER A 49 -13.67 -2.46 -6.75
CA SER A 49 -13.72 -1.37 -5.79
C SER A 49 -12.37 -0.65 -5.77
N VAL A 50 -12.38 0.66 -5.99
CA VAL A 50 -11.19 1.52 -5.85
C VAL A 50 -10.59 1.38 -4.44
N ALA A 51 -11.42 1.14 -3.42
CA ALA A 51 -10.96 0.92 -2.05
C ALA A 51 -10.07 -0.34 -1.95
N ASN A 52 -10.42 -1.43 -2.63
CA ASN A 52 -9.59 -2.64 -2.66
C ASN A 52 -8.25 -2.38 -3.34
N LEU A 53 -8.24 -1.59 -4.41
CA LEU A 53 -7.02 -1.24 -5.13
C LEU A 53 -6.07 -0.40 -4.27
N VAL A 54 -6.60 0.56 -3.52
CA VAL A 54 -5.81 1.35 -2.55
C VAL A 54 -5.23 0.46 -1.47
N LEU A 55 -6.01 -0.47 -0.94
CA LEU A 55 -5.57 -1.40 0.10
C LEU A 55 -4.43 -2.30 -0.38
N TRP A 56 -4.48 -2.74 -1.64
CA TRP A 56 -3.43 -3.56 -2.27
C TRP A 56 -2.22 -2.74 -2.72
N ALA A 57 -2.38 -1.43 -2.96
CA ALA A 57 -1.27 -0.53 -3.27
C ALA A 57 -0.41 -0.20 -2.02
N ALA A 58 -0.98 -0.27 -0.81
CA ALA A 58 -0.29 0.02 0.43
C ALA A 58 1.09 -0.67 0.60
N PRO A 59 1.25 -1.99 0.39
CA PRO A 59 2.57 -2.64 0.50
C PRO A 59 3.58 -2.13 -0.54
N LEU A 60 3.17 -1.88 -1.79
CA LEU A 60 4.05 -1.33 -2.82
C LEU A 60 4.50 0.10 -2.47
N LEU A 61 3.57 0.93 -2.00
CA LEU A 61 3.87 2.30 -1.58
C LEU A 61 4.82 2.31 -0.38
N GLY A 62 4.63 1.39 0.58
CA GLY A 62 5.54 1.21 1.70
C GLY A 62 6.97 0.84 1.28
N LEU A 63 7.10 -0.11 0.35
CA LEU A 63 8.40 -0.49 -0.23
C LEU A 63 9.07 0.69 -0.95
N LEU A 64 8.32 1.40 -1.81
CA LEU A 64 8.84 2.57 -2.53
C LEU A 64 9.30 3.67 -1.56
N GLY A 65 8.48 3.97 -0.54
CA GLY A 65 8.78 4.95 0.48
C GLY A 65 10.03 4.59 1.28
N GLY A 66 10.13 3.33 1.75
CA GLY A 66 11.31 2.82 2.45
C GLY A 66 12.58 2.89 1.60
N PHE A 67 12.49 2.51 0.32
CA PHE A 67 13.60 2.59 -0.62
C PHE A 67 14.09 4.02 -0.84
N LEU A 68 13.17 4.97 -1.04
CA LEU A 68 13.50 6.39 -1.20
C LEU A 68 14.17 6.98 0.06
N LEU A 69 13.66 6.63 1.25
CA LEU A 69 14.25 7.05 2.52
C LEU A 69 15.66 6.48 2.69
N ALA A 70 15.87 5.21 2.36
CA ALA A 70 17.19 4.58 2.39
C ALA A 70 18.17 5.28 1.44
N LEU A 71 17.79 5.53 0.19
CA LEU A 71 18.62 6.26 -0.78
C LEU A 71 19.00 7.65 -0.26
N ARG A 72 18.04 8.39 0.32
CA ARG A 72 18.28 9.71 0.90
C ARG A 72 19.24 9.64 2.08
N TYR A 73 19.10 8.63 2.95
CA TYR A 73 19.98 8.43 4.09
C TYR A 73 21.42 8.16 3.66
N PHE A 74 21.64 7.25 2.70
CA PHE A 74 22.98 6.92 2.23
C PHE A 74 23.65 8.07 1.49
N ARG A 75 22.93 8.79 0.61
CA ARG A 75 23.48 9.98 -0.08
C ARG A 75 23.90 11.09 0.87
N ARG A 76 23.19 11.25 1.99
CA ARG A 76 23.54 12.28 2.98
C ARG A 76 24.83 11.95 3.72
N ARG A 77 25.08 10.66 3.94
CA ARG A 77 26.28 10.16 4.63
C ARG A 77 27.54 10.22 3.75
N GLU A 78 27.40 10.14 2.43
CA GLU A 78 28.53 10.30 1.51
C GLU A 78 29.07 11.74 1.51
N GLY A 79 28.18 12.75 1.53
CA GLY A 79 28.62 14.16 1.63
C GLY A 79 29.32 14.51 2.95
N GLU A 80 28.93 13.87 4.05
CA GLU A 80 29.62 14.02 5.35
C GLU A 80 30.98 13.32 5.36
N LYS A 81 31.10 12.14 4.71
CA LYS A 81 32.38 11.44 4.57
C LYS A 81 33.36 12.21 3.69
N GLU A 82 32.91 12.80 2.59
CA GLU A 82 33.75 13.57 1.67
C GLU A 82 34.30 14.84 2.35
N SER A 83 33.47 15.51 3.16
CA SER A 83 33.88 16.68 3.95
C SER A 83 34.85 16.31 5.09
N ALA A 84 34.58 15.24 5.82
CA ALA A 84 35.46 14.77 6.90
C ALA A 84 36.81 14.23 6.36
N SER A 85 36.84 13.64 5.17
CA SER A 85 38.08 13.19 4.52
C SER A 85 38.92 14.37 4.01
N ALA A 86 38.25 15.43 3.50
CA ALA A 86 38.91 16.65 3.06
C ALA A 86 39.51 17.47 4.22
N GLU A 87 38.90 17.45 5.40
CA GLU A 87 39.42 18.14 6.58
C GLU A 87 40.61 17.42 7.24
N LEU A 88 40.56 16.08 7.31
CA LEU A 88 41.64 15.28 7.92
C LEU A 88 42.90 15.27 7.04
N THR A 89 42.78 15.25 5.72
CA THR A 89 43.95 15.07 4.83
C THR A 89 44.98 16.21 4.84
N ALA A 90 44.55 17.48 4.94
CA ALA A 90 45.51 18.60 4.92
C ALA A 90 46.25 18.75 6.26
N ALA A 91 45.54 18.68 7.39
CA ALA A 91 46.11 18.86 8.71
C ALA A 91 46.84 17.60 9.22
N GLU A 92 46.39 16.40 8.85
CA GLU A 92 47.09 15.15 9.20
C GLU A 92 48.36 14.96 8.40
N HIS A 93 48.40 15.37 7.11
CA HIS A 93 49.63 15.33 6.33
C HIS A 93 50.73 16.17 6.99
N GLU A 94 50.46 17.43 7.35
CA GLU A 94 51.44 18.30 8.01
C GLU A 94 51.95 17.73 9.33
N LYS A 95 51.05 17.14 10.13
CA LYS A 95 51.41 16.50 11.39
C LYS A 95 52.23 15.23 11.18
N LEU A 96 51.93 14.46 10.13
CA LEU A 96 52.71 13.28 9.75
C LEU A 96 54.12 13.68 9.29
N THR A 97 54.24 14.73 8.47
CA THR A 97 55.55 15.24 8.04
C THR A 97 56.37 15.72 9.23
N LYS A 98 55.76 16.43 10.18
CA LYS A 98 56.44 16.91 11.39
C LYS A 98 56.93 15.77 12.29
N ILE A 99 56.17 14.70 12.44
CA ILE A 99 56.58 13.52 13.23
C ILE A 99 57.69 12.73 12.52
N LEU A 100 57.69 12.72 11.18
CA LEU A 100 58.74 12.07 10.40
C LEU A 100 60.05 12.88 10.42
N ASP A 101 59.96 14.21 10.39
CA ASP A 101 61.11 15.14 10.45
C ASP A 101 61.76 15.19 11.85
N ASP A 102 60.98 14.97 12.92
CA ASP A 102 61.46 14.91 14.32
C ASP A 102 62.12 13.55 14.68
N ARG A 103 62.13 12.59 13.74
CA ARG A 103 62.62 11.22 13.96
C ARG A 103 63.95 10.93 13.24
N ASP A 104 64.49 11.89 12.50
CA ASP A 104 65.85 11.91 11.94
C ASP A 104 66.73 12.89 12.75
#